data_AF-X0UJL9-F1
#
_entry.id   AF-X0UJL9-F1
#
_cell.length_a   1.000
_cell.length_b   1.000
_cell.length_c   1.000
_cell.angle_alpha   90.00
_cell.angle_beta   90.00
_cell.angle_gamma   90.00
#
_symmetry.space_group_name_H-M   'P 1'
#
loop_
_entity.id
_entity.type
_entity.pdbx_description
1 polymer ?
#
loop_
_entity_poly.entity_id
_entity_poly.type
_entity_poly.pdbx_seq_one_letter_code
_entity_poly.pdbx_strand_id
1 'polypeptide(L)'
;ESAEGRQAFRFAGMPGSGRGILRESLGRSGVMPSPPQPGEQALVRVGLLEAYKQFFDFEEAPFSVCPNPKFFYSSGSHAEGLDHLRYGIYEGLGFTMITGEPGTGKTMLLRYFIEQAGEDLKIVHILDPRMSPKELLRVVLESLEVPRFPQADLTARELAEELYELLLLAQRQTKKVVILLDEAQGLDFESLESLRLISNLETDSEKLIHIVLFGQTELEERLRERKLRQFDQRILVRCHLRSLEPEEIQPYIEHQLLVGKVDLGTEFLLQSKGEFRP
;
A
#
# COMPACT_ATOMS: atom_id res chain seq x y z
N GLU A 1 17.26 -38.39 50.57
CA GLU A 1 18.49 -38.46 49.77
C GLU A 1 18.15 -38.26 48.30
N SER A 2 19.15 -37.88 47.52
CA SER A 2 19.17 -37.71 46.06
C SER A 2 18.90 -36.30 45.53
N ALA A 3 19.98 -35.52 45.55
CA ALA A 3 20.22 -34.31 44.78
C ALA A 3 21.34 -34.61 43.78
N GLU A 4 21.02 -34.68 42.49
CA GLU A 4 21.94 -34.74 41.34
C GLU A 4 21.19 -34.13 40.15
N GLY A 5 21.72 -33.27 39.28
CA GLY A 5 22.91 -32.44 39.26
C GLY A 5 22.68 -31.43 38.13
N ARG A 6 22.82 -30.13 38.40
CA ARG A 6 22.76 -29.09 37.35
C ARG A 6 24.18 -28.72 36.98
N GLN A 7 24.66 -29.22 35.84
CA GLN A 7 25.88 -28.73 35.20
C GLN A 7 25.60 -27.35 34.60
N ALA A 8 26.19 -26.32 35.20
CA ALA A 8 26.21 -24.97 34.66
C ALA A 8 27.36 -24.85 33.64
N PHE A 9 27.03 -24.66 32.37
CA PHE A 9 28.01 -24.25 31.36
C PHE A 9 28.41 -22.79 31.61
N ARG A 10 29.68 -22.56 31.97
CA ARG A 10 30.30 -21.24 32.05
C ARG A 10 30.68 -20.78 30.64
N PHE A 11 30.03 -19.74 30.15
CA PHE A 11 30.53 -19.00 28.97
C PHE A 11 31.56 -17.96 29.43
N ALA A 12 32.80 -18.14 28.94
CA ALA A 12 33.88 -17.18 29.08
C ALA A 12 33.61 -15.93 28.21
N GLY A 13 33.98 -14.76 28.73
CA GLY A 13 33.64 -13.46 28.16
C GLY A 13 34.56 -12.97 27.03
N MET A 14 33.99 -12.10 26.19
CA MET A 14 34.63 -11.09 25.36
C MET A 14 33.72 -9.83 25.33
N PRO A 15 34.26 -8.60 25.12
CA PRO A 15 33.62 -7.36 25.61
C PRO A 15 32.94 -6.48 24.54
N GLY A 16 31.91 -5.73 24.98
CA GLY A 16 31.36 -4.52 24.35
C GLY A 16 30.34 -4.76 23.24
N SER A 17 29.19 -4.10 23.12
CA SER A 17 28.54 -3.01 23.87
C SER A 17 27.04 -3.18 23.66
N GLY A 18 26.23 -3.26 24.72
CA GLY A 18 24.76 -3.33 24.61
C GLY A 18 24.07 -4.28 25.60
N ARG A 19 24.78 -5.27 26.15
CA ARG A 19 24.19 -6.27 27.08
C ARG A 19 23.82 -5.74 28.47
N GLY A 20 24.16 -4.50 28.80
CA GLY A 20 23.99 -3.95 30.16
C GLY A 20 22.54 -3.63 30.53
N ILE A 21 21.72 -3.20 29.57
CA ILE A 21 20.41 -2.59 29.88
C ILE A 21 19.29 -3.65 29.94
N LEU A 22 19.42 -4.75 29.19
CA LEU A 22 18.46 -5.85 29.23
C LEU A 22 18.56 -6.73 30.47
N ARG A 23 19.66 -6.68 31.23
CA ARG A 23 19.83 -7.50 32.44
C ARG A 23 19.03 -7.01 33.64
N GLU A 24 18.63 -5.74 33.66
CA GLU A 24 17.74 -5.20 34.69
C GLU A 24 16.26 -5.32 34.32
N SER A 25 15.92 -5.41 33.02
CA SER A 25 14.53 -5.52 32.55
C SER A 25 14.06 -6.96 32.29
N LEU A 26 14.94 -7.87 31.88
CA LEU A 26 14.62 -9.29 31.74
C LEU A 26 15.22 -10.01 32.95
N GLY A 27 14.35 -10.38 33.89
CA GLY A 27 14.72 -11.25 35.00
C GLY A 27 15.50 -12.48 34.51
N ARG A 28 16.26 -13.11 35.42
CA ARG A 28 17.25 -14.21 35.18
C ARG A 28 16.78 -15.44 34.37
N SER A 29 15.55 -15.47 33.90
CA SER A 29 14.98 -16.49 33.03
C SER A 29 14.89 -15.90 31.63
N GLY A 30 15.68 -16.38 30.66
CA GLY A 30 15.64 -15.97 29.25
C GLY A 30 14.35 -16.36 28.54
N VAL A 31 13.21 -16.00 29.11
CA VAL A 31 11.86 -16.29 28.65
C VAL A 31 11.34 -15.00 28.03
N MET A 32 10.95 -15.08 26.75
CA MET A 32 10.22 -14.04 26.05
C MET A 32 9.01 -13.60 26.90
N PRO A 33 8.79 -12.30 27.12
CA PRO A 33 7.57 -11.86 27.79
C PRO A 33 6.35 -12.30 26.99
N SER A 34 5.35 -12.86 27.68
CA SER A 34 4.06 -13.23 27.11
C SER A 34 3.39 -11.99 26.50
N PRO A 35 2.63 -12.13 25.40
CA PRO A 35 1.93 -11.01 24.80
C PRO A 35 0.97 -10.35 25.82
N PRO A 36 0.93 -9.00 25.90
CA PRO A 36 0.15 -8.29 26.90
C PRO A 36 -1.36 -8.47 26.70
N GLN A 37 -2.11 -8.49 27.80
CA GLN A 37 -3.57 -8.61 27.79
C GLN A 37 -4.26 -7.31 27.28
N PRO A 38 -5.51 -7.40 26.79
CA PRO A 38 -6.17 -6.28 26.13
C PRO A 38 -6.58 -5.19 27.13
N GLY A 39 -5.72 -4.18 27.32
CA GLY A 39 -6.00 -3.02 28.19
C GLY A 39 -4.84 -2.03 28.38
N GLU A 40 -3.58 -2.47 28.27
CA GLU A 40 -2.37 -1.63 28.45
C GLU A 40 -1.73 -1.19 27.10
N GLN A 41 -2.52 -1.14 26.03
CA GLN A 41 -2.05 -1.40 24.67
C GLN A 41 -1.27 -0.29 23.94
N ALA A 42 -1.26 0.96 24.42
CA ALA A 42 -0.65 2.06 23.66
C ALA A 42 0.81 2.34 24.06
N LEU A 43 1.07 2.59 25.34
CA LEU A 43 2.42 2.93 25.83
C LEU A 43 3.36 1.71 25.82
N VAL A 44 2.83 0.54 26.19
CA VAL A 44 3.59 -0.73 26.19
C VAL A 44 4.01 -1.09 24.77
N ARG A 45 3.16 -0.81 23.77
CA ARG A 45 3.40 -1.21 22.37
C ARG A 45 4.48 -0.37 21.70
N VAL A 46 4.60 0.91 22.05
CA VAL A 46 5.72 1.76 21.57
C VAL A 46 7.03 1.33 22.20
N GLY A 47 7.07 1.13 23.53
CA GLY A 47 8.27 0.66 24.22
C GLY A 47 8.71 -0.75 23.80
N LEU A 48 7.77 -1.65 23.52
CA LEU A 48 8.03 -3.00 23.02
C LEU A 48 8.59 -2.97 21.58
N LEU A 49 8.09 -2.08 20.72
CA LEU A 49 8.58 -1.95 19.36
C LEU A 49 10.01 -1.39 19.33
N GLU A 50 10.33 -0.40 20.17
CA GLU A 50 11.70 0.09 20.31
C GLU A 50 12.64 -0.96 20.92
N ALA A 51 12.21 -1.68 21.95
CA ALA A 51 12.97 -2.78 22.53
C ALA A 51 13.21 -3.93 21.52
N TYR A 52 12.22 -4.24 20.69
CA TYR A 52 12.32 -5.23 19.61
C TYR A 52 13.30 -4.77 18.53
N LYS A 53 13.20 -3.52 18.07
CA LYS A 53 14.15 -2.93 17.11
C LYS A 53 15.58 -2.98 17.64
N GLN A 54 15.79 -2.58 18.89
CA GLN A 54 17.11 -2.61 19.53
C GLN A 54 17.64 -4.02 19.76
N PHE A 55 16.76 -4.99 20.08
CA PHE A 55 17.18 -6.37 20.31
C PHE A 55 17.67 -7.06 19.03
N PHE A 56 17.00 -6.79 17.90
CA PHE A 56 17.33 -7.36 16.59
C PHE A 56 18.17 -6.43 15.70
N ASP A 57 18.57 -5.27 16.24
CA ASP A 57 19.35 -4.22 15.57
C ASP A 57 18.73 -3.72 14.24
N PHE A 58 17.40 -3.62 14.20
CA PHE A 58 16.68 -3.10 13.03
C PHE A 58 16.83 -1.58 12.92
N GLU A 59 17.23 -1.09 11.76
CA GLU A 59 17.20 0.35 11.46
C GLU A 59 15.76 0.86 11.22
N GLU A 60 14.96 0.08 10.50
CA GLU A 60 13.53 0.34 10.25
C GLU A 60 12.73 -0.90 10.68
N ALA A 61 11.55 -0.72 11.30
CA ALA A 61 10.74 -1.86 11.75
C ALA A 61 10.16 -2.62 10.54
N PRO A 62 10.48 -3.91 10.36
CA PRO A 62 9.75 -4.74 9.42
C PRO A 62 8.29 -4.92 9.90
N PHE A 63 7.38 -5.20 8.96
CA PHE A 63 5.95 -5.42 9.26
C PHE A 63 5.24 -4.23 9.92
N SER A 64 5.69 -3.00 9.62
CA SER A 64 4.98 -1.79 10.02
C SER A 64 3.57 -1.76 9.43
N VAL A 65 2.61 -1.29 10.22
CA VAL A 65 1.22 -1.09 9.78
C VAL A 65 1.12 0.01 8.73
N CYS A 66 2.02 1.02 8.80
CA CYS A 66 2.06 2.09 7.82
C CYS A 66 2.79 1.60 6.56
N PRO A 67 2.15 1.66 5.37
CA PRO A 67 2.74 1.18 4.13
C PRO A 67 3.93 2.06 3.73
N ASN A 68 5.11 1.44 3.62
CA ASN A 68 6.37 2.08 3.22
C ASN A 68 6.89 1.39 1.95
N PRO A 69 6.89 2.06 0.77
CA PRO A 69 7.32 1.51 -0.52
C PRO A 69 8.65 0.73 -0.52
N LYS A 70 9.58 1.05 0.38
CA LYS A 70 10.86 0.33 0.51
C LYS A 70 10.68 -1.16 0.81
N PHE A 71 9.62 -1.51 1.55
CA PHE A 71 9.28 -2.87 1.95
C PHE A 71 8.37 -3.56 0.93
N PHE A 72 8.29 -3.04 -0.30
CA PHE A 72 7.47 -3.65 -1.35
C PHE A 72 8.06 -4.99 -1.78
N TYR A 73 7.35 -6.07 -1.46
CA TYR A 73 7.66 -7.38 -1.97
C TYR A 73 6.81 -7.67 -3.21
N SER A 74 7.48 -7.82 -4.35
CA SER A 74 6.84 -8.11 -5.63
C SER A 74 6.47 -9.59 -5.75
N SER A 75 5.41 -10.02 -5.07
CA SER A 75 4.83 -11.36 -5.31
C SER A 75 4.32 -11.49 -6.75
N GLY A 76 4.01 -12.71 -7.21
CA GLY A 76 3.55 -12.92 -8.59
C GLY A 76 2.33 -12.08 -8.95
N SER A 77 1.37 -11.97 -8.02
CA SER A 77 0.17 -11.17 -8.20
C SER A 77 0.44 -9.66 -8.16
N HIS A 78 1.39 -9.20 -7.34
CA HIS A 78 1.77 -7.80 -7.29
C HIS A 78 2.52 -7.36 -8.56
N ALA A 79 3.39 -8.23 -9.09
CA ALA A 79 4.07 -8.00 -10.36
C ALA A 79 3.05 -7.86 -11.50
N GLU A 80 2.12 -8.81 -11.59
CA GLU A 80 1.03 -8.77 -12.57
C GLU A 80 0.18 -7.50 -12.42
N GLY A 81 -0.16 -7.10 -11.19
CA GLY A 81 -0.91 -5.89 -10.91
C GLY A 81 -0.19 -4.61 -11.37
N LEU A 82 1.13 -4.53 -11.16
CA LEU A 82 1.95 -3.41 -11.66
C LEU A 82 2.02 -3.39 -13.18
N ASP A 83 2.13 -4.54 -13.82
CA ASP A 83 2.17 -4.64 -15.28
C ASP A 83 0.85 -4.20 -15.91
N HIS A 84 -0.29 -4.66 -15.36
CA HIS A 84 -1.61 -4.22 -15.79
C HIS A 84 -1.81 -2.72 -15.58
N LEU A 85 -1.37 -2.19 -14.44
CA LEU A 85 -1.43 -0.75 -14.14
C LEU A 85 -0.67 0.08 -15.17
N ARG A 86 0.59 -0.30 -15.43
CA ARG A 86 1.45 0.37 -16.42
C ARG A 86 0.85 0.27 -17.81
N TYR A 87 0.45 -0.94 -18.23
CA TYR A 87 -0.18 -1.17 -19.52
C TYR A 87 -1.41 -0.28 -19.71
N GLY A 88 -2.33 -0.25 -18.75
CA GLY A 88 -3.52 0.59 -18.81
C GLY A 88 -3.21 2.08 -19.00
N ILE A 89 -2.26 2.61 -18.24
CA ILE A 89 -1.87 4.03 -18.26
C ILE A 89 -1.16 4.40 -19.57
N TYR A 90 -0.18 3.60 -19.99
CA TYR A 90 0.64 3.93 -21.16
C TYR A 90 -0.11 3.75 -22.47
N GLU A 91 -0.98 2.73 -22.57
CA GLU A 91 -1.87 2.54 -23.73
C GLU A 91 -3.09 3.48 -23.72
N GLY A 92 -3.32 4.23 -22.64
CA GLY A 92 -4.40 5.22 -22.57
C GLY A 92 -5.79 4.58 -22.57
N LEU A 93 -5.96 3.46 -21.87
CA LEU A 93 -7.21 2.68 -21.87
C LEU A 93 -8.34 3.30 -21.01
N GLY A 94 -8.07 4.45 -20.38
CA GLY A 94 -9.04 5.27 -19.64
C GLY A 94 -9.31 4.77 -18.23
N PHE A 95 -9.61 3.47 -18.05
CA PHE A 95 -9.82 2.88 -16.73
C PHE A 95 -9.00 1.61 -16.50
N THR A 96 -8.49 1.50 -15.28
CA THR A 96 -7.94 0.26 -14.72
C THR A 96 -8.55 0.00 -13.36
N MET A 97 -8.84 -1.26 -13.07
CA MET A 97 -9.34 -1.67 -11.75
C MET A 97 -8.41 -2.72 -11.15
N ILE A 98 -8.02 -2.49 -9.91
CA ILE A 98 -7.23 -3.42 -9.10
C ILE A 98 -8.06 -3.75 -7.85
N THR A 99 -8.57 -4.99 -7.78
CA THR A 99 -9.33 -5.47 -6.62
C THR A 99 -8.51 -6.41 -5.76
N GLY A 100 -8.99 -6.71 -4.55
CA GLY A 100 -8.35 -7.69 -3.67
C GLY A 100 -8.91 -7.62 -2.25
N GLU A 101 -8.77 -8.68 -1.49
CA GLU A 101 -9.21 -8.74 -0.09
C GLU A 101 -8.44 -7.76 0.82
N PRO A 102 -8.94 -7.37 1.99
CA PRO A 102 -8.18 -6.58 2.96
C PRO A 102 -6.82 -7.23 3.29
N GLY A 103 -5.74 -6.44 3.29
CA GLY A 103 -4.40 -6.94 3.58
C GLY A 103 -3.62 -7.55 2.39
N THR A 104 -4.22 -7.63 1.19
CA THR A 104 -3.55 -8.12 -0.03
C THR A 104 -2.50 -7.16 -0.62
N GLY A 105 -2.22 -6.03 0.02
CA GLY A 105 -1.18 -5.11 -0.43
C GLY A 105 -1.58 -4.06 -1.48
N LYS A 106 -2.88 -3.86 -1.75
CA LYS A 106 -3.40 -2.83 -2.68
C LYS A 106 -2.78 -1.43 -2.48
N THR A 107 -2.93 -0.85 -1.29
CA THR A 107 -2.36 0.48 -0.95
C THR A 107 -0.84 0.48 -1.05
N MET A 108 -0.19 -0.64 -0.76
CA MET A 108 1.25 -0.79 -0.83
C MET A 108 1.74 -0.81 -2.29
N LEU A 109 1.03 -1.50 -3.19
CA LEU A 109 1.27 -1.47 -4.64
C LEU A 109 1.03 -0.09 -5.23
N LEU A 110 -0.05 0.59 -4.82
CA LEU A 110 -0.35 1.96 -5.21
C LEU A 110 0.80 2.90 -4.85
N ARG A 111 1.23 2.89 -3.57
CA ARG A 111 2.32 3.76 -3.10
C ARG A 111 3.65 3.44 -3.77
N TYR A 112 3.94 2.15 -3.98
CA TYR A 112 5.11 1.73 -4.73
C TYR A 112 5.06 2.25 -6.17
N PHE A 113 3.92 2.18 -6.84
CA PHE A 113 3.76 2.76 -8.18
C PHE A 113 4.01 4.27 -8.22
N ILE A 114 3.49 5.03 -7.25
CA ILE A 114 3.74 6.48 -7.14
C ILE A 114 5.24 6.76 -7.01
N GLU A 115 5.94 6.04 -6.13
CA GLU A 115 7.38 6.21 -5.91
C GLU A 115 8.21 5.91 -7.16
N GLN A 116 7.74 4.99 -8.02
CA GLN A 116 8.41 4.59 -9.26
C GLN A 116 7.92 5.39 -10.48
N ALA A 117 6.98 6.31 -10.32
CA ALA A 117 6.41 7.07 -11.42
C ALA A 117 7.44 8.04 -12.02
N GLY A 118 7.48 8.12 -13.35
CA GLY A 118 8.32 9.08 -14.06
C GLY A 118 7.72 10.49 -14.08
N GLU A 119 8.52 11.47 -14.51
CA GLU A 119 8.11 12.88 -14.65
C GLU A 119 7.06 13.11 -15.76
N ASP A 120 6.85 12.11 -16.60
CA ASP A 120 5.84 12.03 -17.65
C ASP A 120 4.43 11.77 -17.08
N LEU A 121 4.31 11.41 -15.81
CA LEU A 121 3.02 11.22 -15.14
C LEU A 121 2.70 12.40 -14.21
N LYS A 122 1.49 12.93 -14.32
CA LYS A 122 0.87 13.78 -13.29
C LYS A 122 -0.11 12.94 -12.49
N ILE A 123 0.29 12.54 -11.29
CA ILE A 123 -0.50 11.64 -10.44
C ILE A 123 -1.30 12.45 -9.41
N VAL A 124 -2.60 12.19 -9.37
CA VAL A 124 -3.50 12.60 -8.29
C VAL A 124 -3.85 11.36 -7.47
N HIS A 125 -3.52 11.36 -6.19
CA HIS A 125 -3.81 10.25 -5.28
C HIS A 125 -4.89 10.64 -4.27
N ILE A 126 -6.01 9.92 -4.26
CA ILE A 126 -7.13 10.12 -3.35
C ILE A 126 -7.28 8.86 -2.50
N LEU A 127 -7.02 9.00 -1.20
CA LEU A 127 -7.05 7.89 -0.24
C LEU A 127 -8.47 7.46 0.16
N ASP A 128 -9.39 8.40 0.27
CA ASP A 128 -10.78 8.15 0.66
C ASP A 128 -11.71 8.92 -0.29
N PRO A 129 -12.37 8.20 -1.24
CA PRO A 129 -13.17 8.83 -2.27
C PRO A 129 -14.63 9.03 -1.86
N ARG A 130 -14.98 8.91 -0.56
CA ARG A 130 -16.33 9.14 -0.02
C ARG A 130 -16.66 10.64 0.04
N MET A 131 -16.82 11.24 -1.13
CA MET A 131 -17.15 12.65 -1.29
C MET A 131 -18.09 12.83 -2.46
N SER A 132 -18.76 13.98 -2.52
CA SER A 132 -19.65 14.28 -3.63
C SER A 132 -18.88 14.43 -4.96
N PRO A 133 -19.55 14.24 -6.12
CA PRO A 133 -18.94 14.48 -7.44
C PRO A 133 -18.24 15.84 -7.59
N LYS A 134 -18.82 16.89 -6.98
CA LYS A 134 -18.29 18.26 -7.02
C LYS A 134 -17.01 18.38 -6.18
N GLU A 135 -16.98 17.77 -5.00
CA GLU A 135 -15.78 17.73 -4.14
C GLU A 135 -14.66 16.93 -4.79
N LEU A 136 -14.98 15.79 -5.42
CA LEU A 136 -14.01 14.98 -6.15
C LEU A 136 -13.30 15.78 -7.24
N LEU A 137 -14.05 16.51 -8.05
CA LEU A 137 -13.50 17.40 -9.07
C LEU A 137 -12.59 18.48 -8.46
N ARG A 138 -12.99 19.09 -7.34
CA ARG A 138 -12.17 20.09 -6.65
C ARG A 138 -10.85 19.50 -6.16
N VAL A 139 -10.88 18.35 -5.49
CA VAL A 139 -9.67 17.67 -4.99
C VAL A 139 -8.72 17.34 -6.14
N VAL A 140 -9.24 16.88 -7.28
CA VAL A 140 -8.43 16.60 -8.48
C VAL A 140 -7.76 17.88 -8.99
N LEU A 141 -8.52 18.97 -9.11
CA LEU A 141 -8.01 20.24 -9.62
C LEU A 141 -6.97 20.86 -8.68
N GLU A 142 -7.21 20.82 -7.36
CA GLU A 142 -6.26 21.27 -6.35
C GLU A 142 -4.96 20.46 -6.41
N SER A 143 -5.05 19.15 -6.59
CA SER A 143 -3.90 18.24 -6.67
C SER A 143 -3.08 18.42 -7.95
N LEU A 144 -3.69 18.91 -9.04
CA LEU A 144 -3.00 19.24 -10.28
C LEU A 144 -2.30 20.61 -10.26
N GLU A 145 -2.23 21.23 -9.08
CA GLU A 145 -1.51 22.48 -8.77
C GLU A 145 -1.94 23.69 -9.62
N VAL A 146 -3.26 23.90 -9.77
CA VAL A 146 -3.77 25.15 -10.34
C VAL A 146 -3.42 26.30 -9.38
N PRO A 147 -2.51 27.23 -9.74
CA PRO A 147 -1.92 28.15 -8.76
C PRO A 147 -2.92 29.14 -8.13
N ARG A 148 -4.16 29.21 -8.63
CA ARG A 148 -5.25 30.02 -8.08
C ARG A 148 -6.59 29.40 -8.46
N PHE A 149 -7.01 28.36 -7.75
CA PHE A 149 -8.41 27.99 -7.81
C PHE A 149 -9.24 29.15 -7.22
N PRO A 150 -10.18 29.76 -7.96
CA PRO A 150 -11.01 30.82 -7.40
C PRO A 150 -11.75 30.27 -6.18
N GLN A 151 -11.70 30.96 -5.03
CA GLN A 151 -12.55 30.61 -3.88
C GLN A 151 -14.06 30.81 -4.14
N ALA A 152 -14.42 31.18 -5.38
CA ALA A 152 -15.80 31.25 -5.83
C ALA A 152 -16.43 29.87 -5.82
N ASP A 153 -17.72 29.80 -5.49
CA ASP A 153 -18.45 28.54 -5.47
C ASP A 153 -18.79 28.10 -6.90
N LEU A 154 -17.79 27.56 -7.61
CA LEU A 154 -17.95 27.07 -8.98
C LEU A 154 -18.96 25.92 -9.04
N THR A 155 -19.74 25.91 -10.13
CA THR A 155 -20.63 24.81 -10.49
C THR A 155 -19.85 23.58 -10.96
N ALA A 156 -20.46 22.39 -10.92
CA ALA A 156 -19.82 21.18 -11.41
C ALA A 156 -19.41 21.27 -12.90
N ARG A 157 -20.16 22.03 -13.69
CA ARG A 157 -19.87 22.28 -15.11
C ARG A 157 -18.58 23.10 -15.27
N GLU A 158 -18.45 24.19 -14.54
CA GLU A 158 -17.25 25.04 -14.58
C GLU A 158 -16.01 24.28 -14.08
N LEU A 159 -16.15 23.46 -13.03
CA LEU A 159 -15.06 22.60 -12.58
C LEU A 159 -14.61 21.61 -13.66
N ALA A 160 -15.54 21.02 -14.41
CA ALA A 160 -15.22 20.11 -15.49
C ALA A 160 -14.54 20.81 -16.69
N GLU A 161 -14.92 22.06 -16.98
CA GLU A 161 -14.27 22.88 -18.01
C GLU A 161 -12.83 23.23 -17.62
N GLU A 162 -12.59 23.63 -16.37
CA GLU A 162 -11.24 23.88 -15.85
C GLU A 162 -10.38 22.61 -15.88
N LEU A 163 -10.97 21.46 -15.52
CA LEU A 163 -10.26 20.18 -15.59
C LEU A 163 -9.85 19.88 -17.03
N TYR A 164 -10.76 20.04 -17.99
CA TYR A 164 -10.47 19.79 -19.39
C TYR A 164 -9.29 20.63 -19.91
N GLU A 165 -9.25 21.93 -19.61
CA GLU A 165 -8.15 22.81 -20.02
C GLU A 165 -6.81 22.37 -19.40
N LEU A 166 -6.79 21.96 -18.13
CA LEU A 166 -5.58 21.45 -17.49
C LEU A 166 -5.09 20.13 -18.10
N LEU A 167 -6.02 19.24 -18.44
CA LEU A 167 -5.67 17.99 -19.10
C LEU A 167 -5.05 18.25 -20.49
N LEU A 168 -5.59 19.21 -21.25
CA LEU A 168 -4.99 19.65 -22.53
C LEU A 168 -3.59 20.26 -22.34
N LEU A 169 -3.39 21.04 -21.27
CA LEU A 169 -2.07 21.59 -20.95
C LEU A 169 -1.06 20.49 -20.59
N ALA A 170 -1.48 19.49 -19.81
CA ALA A 170 -0.64 18.33 -19.48
C ALA A 170 -0.27 17.54 -20.74
N GLN A 171 -1.25 17.28 -21.62
CA GLN A 171 -1.04 16.61 -22.91
C GLN A 171 -0.01 17.35 -23.77
N ARG A 172 -0.12 18.69 -23.90
CA ARG A 172 0.86 19.51 -24.65
C ARG A 172 2.27 19.45 -24.07
N GLN A 173 2.39 19.16 -22.78
CA GLN A 173 3.66 18.92 -22.08
C GLN A 173 4.10 17.45 -22.17
N THR A 174 3.44 16.62 -22.98
CA THR A 174 3.64 15.17 -23.09
C THR A 174 3.48 14.43 -21.75
N LYS A 175 2.66 14.98 -20.85
CA LYS A 175 2.36 14.39 -19.54
C LYS A 175 1.01 13.70 -19.55
N LYS A 176 0.95 12.48 -19.04
CA LYS A 176 -0.29 11.72 -18.82
C LYS A 176 -0.84 12.02 -17.43
N VAL A 177 -2.13 12.33 -17.32
CA VAL A 177 -2.78 12.56 -16.04
C VAL A 177 -3.40 11.27 -15.53
N VAL A 178 -3.04 10.88 -14.31
CA VAL A 178 -3.50 9.63 -13.69
C VAL A 178 -4.16 9.94 -12.35
N ILE A 179 -5.42 9.53 -12.17
CA ILE A 179 -6.11 9.58 -10.89
C ILE A 179 -6.06 8.18 -10.26
N LEU A 180 -5.46 8.07 -9.09
CA LEU A 180 -5.42 6.86 -8.27
C LEU A 180 -6.43 7.00 -7.13
N LEU A 181 -7.48 6.19 -7.14
CA LEU A 181 -8.52 6.16 -6.11
C LEU A 181 -8.32 4.92 -5.24
N ASP A 182 -7.86 5.10 -4.01
CA ASP A 182 -7.85 4.02 -2.99
C ASP A 182 -9.24 3.86 -2.38
N GLU A 183 -9.51 2.72 -1.75
CA GLU A 183 -10.81 2.40 -1.12
C GLU A 183 -12.04 2.68 -2.02
N ALA A 184 -11.91 2.42 -3.34
CA ALA A 184 -12.89 2.77 -4.36
C ALA A 184 -14.26 2.09 -4.20
N GLN A 185 -14.36 1.03 -3.39
CA GLN A 185 -15.67 0.49 -2.96
C GLN A 185 -16.51 1.50 -2.18
N GLY A 186 -15.89 2.53 -1.60
CA GLY A 186 -16.56 3.63 -0.91
C GLY A 186 -17.26 4.64 -1.84
N LEU A 187 -16.92 4.69 -3.13
CA LEU A 187 -17.58 5.59 -4.10
C LEU A 187 -19.08 5.30 -4.18
N ASP A 188 -19.94 6.30 -4.24
CA ASP A 188 -21.35 6.08 -4.53
C ASP A 188 -21.65 6.03 -6.04
N PHE A 189 -22.92 5.82 -6.39
CA PHE A 189 -23.35 5.75 -7.79
C PHE A 189 -23.11 7.08 -8.54
N GLU A 190 -23.41 8.21 -7.91
CA GLU A 190 -23.25 9.53 -8.54
C GLU A 190 -21.78 9.86 -8.81
N SER A 191 -20.88 9.48 -7.91
CA SER A 191 -19.44 9.65 -8.06
C SER A 191 -18.86 8.75 -9.14
N LEU A 192 -19.32 7.49 -9.24
CA LEU A 192 -18.95 6.61 -10.35
C LEU A 192 -19.42 7.17 -11.70
N GLU A 193 -20.66 7.66 -11.79
CA GLU A 193 -21.13 8.31 -13.01
C GLU A 193 -20.34 9.57 -13.35
N SER A 194 -19.98 10.38 -12.36
CA SER A 194 -19.10 11.54 -12.57
C SER A 194 -17.73 11.14 -13.12
N LEU A 195 -17.08 10.12 -12.53
CA LEU A 195 -15.83 9.57 -13.03
C LEU A 195 -15.98 9.04 -14.46
N ARG A 196 -17.10 8.40 -14.79
CA ARG A 196 -17.42 7.95 -16.15
C ARG A 196 -17.43 9.12 -17.13
N LEU A 197 -18.04 10.24 -16.75
CA LEU A 197 -18.11 11.43 -17.59
C LEU A 197 -16.73 12.06 -17.77
N ILE A 198 -15.95 12.18 -16.70
CA ILE A 198 -14.59 12.74 -16.74
C ILE A 198 -13.64 11.86 -17.59
N SER A 199 -13.79 10.54 -17.55
CA SER A 199 -12.99 9.63 -18.40
C SER A 199 -13.28 9.75 -19.91
N ASN A 200 -14.38 10.42 -20.29
CA ASN A 200 -14.68 10.71 -21.69
C ASN A 200 -13.97 11.95 -22.20
N LEU A 201 -13.23 12.66 -21.34
CA LEU A 201 -12.38 13.75 -21.78
C LEU A 201 -11.24 13.17 -22.62
N GLU A 202 -11.32 13.42 -23.92
CA GLU A 202 -10.41 12.92 -24.93
C GLU A 202 -10.22 13.98 -26.03
N THR A 203 -9.14 13.83 -26.79
CA THR A 203 -8.98 14.49 -28.09
C THR A 203 -9.40 13.52 -29.18
N ASP A 204 -9.43 13.96 -30.43
CA ASP A 204 -9.72 13.10 -31.59
C ASP A 204 -8.78 11.88 -31.69
N SER A 205 -7.61 11.93 -31.04
CA SER A 205 -6.57 10.90 -31.11
C SER A 205 -6.33 10.11 -29.82
N GLU A 206 -6.62 10.67 -28.64
CA GLU A 206 -6.23 10.03 -27.37
C GLU A 206 -7.04 10.47 -26.14
N LYS A 207 -7.12 9.56 -25.16
CA LYS A 207 -7.62 9.85 -23.81
C LYS A 207 -6.73 10.84 -23.10
N LEU A 208 -7.35 11.81 -22.42
CA LEU A 208 -6.64 12.84 -21.68
C LEU A 208 -6.38 12.49 -20.22
N ILE A 209 -7.11 11.50 -19.69
CA ILE A 209 -7.05 11.09 -18.30
C ILE A 209 -7.17 9.58 -18.16
N HIS A 210 -6.41 9.03 -17.22
CA HIS A 210 -6.51 7.62 -16.82
C HIS A 210 -6.93 7.53 -15.36
N ILE A 211 -7.93 6.69 -15.05
CA ILE A 211 -8.47 6.53 -13.71
C ILE A 211 -8.22 5.10 -13.25
N VAL A 212 -7.58 4.95 -12.10
CA VAL A 212 -7.26 3.67 -11.50
C VAL A 212 -8.05 3.51 -10.22
N LEU A 213 -8.87 2.46 -10.16
CA LEU A 213 -9.70 2.11 -9.02
C LEU A 213 -9.03 0.99 -8.24
N PHE A 214 -8.55 1.30 -7.02
CA PHE A 214 -8.14 0.30 -6.06
C PHE A 214 -9.29 0.07 -5.09
N GLY A 215 -9.78 -1.15 -5.02
CA GLY A 215 -10.94 -1.46 -4.19
C GLY A 215 -10.96 -2.89 -3.68
N GLN A 216 -11.94 -3.17 -2.83
CA GLN A 216 -12.23 -4.54 -2.38
C GLN A 216 -13.10 -5.28 -3.41
N THR A 217 -13.32 -6.58 -3.22
CA THR A 217 -14.07 -7.45 -4.14
C THR A 217 -15.52 -6.98 -4.32
N GLU A 218 -16.09 -6.33 -3.31
CA GLU A 218 -17.44 -5.73 -3.33
C GLU A 218 -17.59 -4.66 -4.42
N LEU A 219 -16.50 -3.96 -4.79
CA LEU A 219 -16.54 -3.00 -5.90
C LEU A 219 -16.88 -3.71 -7.21
N GLU A 220 -16.28 -4.87 -7.46
CA GLU A 220 -16.51 -5.64 -8.68
C GLU A 220 -17.95 -6.16 -8.74
N GLU A 221 -18.47 -6.66 -7.62
CA GLU A 221 -19.85 -7.12 -7.52
C GLU A 221 -20.84 -5.99 -7.81
N ARG A 222 -20.60 -4.82 -7.22
CA ARG A 222 -21.45 -3.63 -7.42
C ARG A 222 -21.43 -3.13 -8.86
N LEU A 223 -20.27 -3.16 -9.53
CA LEU A 223 -20.16 -2.73 -10.93
C LEU A 223 -20.95 -3.61 -11.90
N ARG A 224 -21.22 -4.87 -11.54
CA ARG A 224 -22.08 -5.77 -12.32
C ARG A 224 -23.57 -5.42 -12.24
N GLU A 225 -23.97 -4.51 -11.35
CA GLU A 225 -25.36 -4.04 -11.27
C GLU A 225 -25.81 -3.35 -12.57
N ARG A 226 -27.08 -3.55 -12.95
CA ARG A 226 -27.62 -3.02 -14.22
C ARG A 226 -27.41 -1.52 -14.42
N LYS A 227 -27.50 -0.73 -13.35
CA LYS A 227 -27.32 0.72 -13.39
C LYS A 227 -25.87 1.14 -13.66
N LEU A 228 -24.88 0.30 -13.32
CA LEU A 228 -23.45 0.56 -13.50
C LEU A 228 -22.85 -0.16 -14.72
N ARG A 229 -23.63 -0.94 -15.46
CA ARG A 229 -23.17 -1.68 -16.64
C ARG A 229 -22.41 -0.83 -17.66
N GLN A 230 -22.81 0.43 -17.84
CA GLN A 230 -22.13 1.34 -18.76
C GLN A 230 -20.75 1.77 -18.25
N PHE A 231 -20.59 1.94 -16.93
CA PHE A 231 -19.30 2.18 -16.30
C PHE A 231 -18.42 0.93 -16.41
N ASP A 232 -18.98 -0.24 -16.07
CA ASP A 232 -18.28 -1.53 -16.06
C ASP A 232 -17.62 -1.86 -17.41
N GLN A 233 -18.30 -1.55 -18.51
CA GLN A 233 -17.80 -1.70 -19.89
C GLN A 233 -16.63 -0.80 -20.25
N ARG A 234 -16.40 0.29 -19.50
CA ARG A 234 -15.26 1.19 -19.72
C ARG A 234 -14.00 0.71 -19.01
N ILE A 235 -14.11 -0.19 -18.05
CA ILE A 235 -12.96 -0.77 -17.36
C ILE A 235 -12.36 -1.87 -18.23
N LEU A 236 -11.40 -1.48 -19.06
CA LEU A 236 -10.74 -2.37 -20.01
C LEU A 236 -9.66 -3.25 -19.37
N VAL A 237 -9.05 -2.77 -18.28
CA VAL A 237 -7.98 -3.49 -17.59
C VAL A 237 -8.44 -3.81 -16.18
N ARG A 238 -8.39 -5.10 -15.82
CA ARG A 238 -8.75 -5.61 -14.50
C ARG A 238 -7.66 -6.54 -14.01
N CYS A 239 -7.27 -6.35 -12.76
CA CYS A 239 -6.39 -7.27 -12.05
C CYS A 239 -6.95 -7.52 -10.66
N HIS A 240 -6.82 -8.74 -10.18
CA HIS A 240 -7.20 -9.13 -8.83
C HIS A 240 -5.96 -9.51 -8.03
N LEU A 241 -5.63 -8.71 -7.02
CA LEU A 241 -4.58 -9.00 -6.06
C LEU A 241 -5.04 -10.10 -5.11
N ARG A 242 -4.35 -11.23 -5.21
CA ARG A 242 -4.55 -12.41 -4.38
C ARG A 242 -3.62 -12.38 -3.18
N SER A 243 -4.02 -13.07 -2.12
CA SER A 243 -3.15 -13.32 -0.97
C SER A 243 -1.87 -14.04 -1.40
N LEU A 244 -0.81 -13.87 -0.60
CA LEU A 244 0.44 -14.60 -0.82
C LEU A 244 0.18 -16.10 -0.75
N GLU A 245 0.70 -16.83 -1.73
CA GLU A 245 0.70 -18.29 -1.71
C GLU A 245 1.69 -18.81 -0.66
N PRO A 246 1.51 -20.04 -0.14
CA PRO A 246 2.41 -20.62 0.85
C PRO A 246 3.90 -20.53 0.46
N GLU A 247 4.21 -20.70 -0.82
CA GLU A 247 5.58 -20.63 -1.36
C GLU A 247 6.13 -19.19 -1.39
N GLU A 248 5.27 -18.18 -1.36
CA GLU A 248 5.64 -16.75 -1.36
C GLU A 248 5.81 -16.18 0.05
N ILE A 249 5.29 -16.85 1.09
CA ILE A 249 5.32 -16.36 2.48
C ILE A 249 6.75 -16.28 3.02
N GLN A 250 7.55 -17.35 2.87
CA GLN A 250 8.92 -17.35 3.38
C GLN A 250 9.77 -16.26 2.71
N PRO A 251 9.82 -16.16 1.36
CA PRO A 251 10.53 -15.07 0.69
C PRO A 251 10.05 -13.67 1.08
N TYR A 252 8.74 -13.49 1.32
CA TYR A 252 8.19 -12.22 1.81
C TYR A 252 8.77 -11.84 3.18
N ILE A 253 8.78 -12.77 4.13
CA ILE A 253 9.34 -12.54 5.48
C ILE A 253 10.83 -12.22 5.38
N GLU A 254 11.59 -12.99 4.60
CA GLU A 254 13.01 -12.76 4.38
C GLU A 254 13.28 -11.37 3.78
N HIS A 255 12.47 -10.94 2.81
CA HIS A 255 12.54 -9.61 2.23
C HIS A 255 12.27 -8.51 3.27
N GLN A 256 11.20 -8.63 4.07
CA GLN A 256 10.87 -7.65 5.11
C GLN A 256 12.03 -7.48 6.11
N LEU A 257 12.61 -8.59 6.56
CA LEU A 257 13.75 -8.59 7.48
C LEU A 257 15.00 -7.97 6.84
N LEU A 258 15.29 -8.32 5.58
CA LEU A 258 16.44 -7.78 4.86
C LEU A 258 16.34 -6.26 4.68
N VAL A 259 15.17 -5.75 4.27
CA VAL A 259 14.93 -4.31 4.08
C VAL A 259 14.97 -3.55 5.42
N GLY A 260 14.48 -4.16 6.50
CA GLY A 260 14.61 -3.64 7.86
C GLY A 260 16.06 -3.59 8.37
N LYS A 261 17.01 -4.09 7.56
CA LYS A 261 18.45 -4.20 7.83
C LYS A 261 18.78 -5.07 9.03
N VAL A 262 18.34 -6.32 9.00
CA VAL A 262 18.96 -7.36 9.83
C VAL A 262 20.37 -7.60 9.33
N ASP A 263 21.36 -7.52 10.22
CA ASP A 263 22.64 -8.17 9.97
C ASP A 263 22.37 -9.69 9.88
N LEU A 264 22.34 -10.20 8.65
CA LEU A 264 22.09 -11.62 8.32
C LEU A 264 23.12 -12.58 8.96
N GLY A 265 24.12 -12.06 9.68
CA GLY A 265 24.96 -12.83 10.61
C GLY A 265 24.21 -13.38 11.84
N THR A 266 22.95 -12.98 12.06
CA THR A 266 22.08 -13.61 13.05
C THR A 266 21.51 -14.90 12.43
N GLU A 267 21.96 -16.07 12.89
CA GLU A 267 21.55 -17.43 12.45
C GLU A 267 20.04 -17.74 12.65
N PHE A 268 19.14 -16.90 12.15
CA PHE A 268 17.70 -17.02 12.39
C PHE A 268 17.00 -17.92 11.36
N LEU A 269 17.64 -18.22 10.21
CA LEU A 269 16.96 -18.88 9.07
C LEU A 269 17.38 -20.33 8.78
N LEU A 270 18.28 -20.95 9.57
CA LEU A 270 18.78 -22.30 9.24
C LEU A 270 18.43 -23.43 10.22
N GLN A 271 17.74 -23.15 11.34
CA GLN A 271 17.45 -24.20 12.35
C GLN A 271 16.00 -24.65 12.48
N SER A 272 15.02 -24.05 11.79
CA SER A 272 13.65 -24.62 11.77
C SER A 272 13.45 -25.63 10.64
N LYS A 273 14.29 -26.68 10.59
CA LYS A 273 13.97 -27.95 9.92
C LYS A 273 13.13 -28.88 10.83
N GLY A 274 12.33 -28.30 11.73
CA GLY A 274 11.46 -29.03 12.64
C GLY A 274 10.00 -28.87 12.24
N GLU A 275 9.48 -29.87 11.53
CA GLU A 275 8.07 -30.22 11.32
C GLU A 275 7.01 -29.16 11.70
N PHE A 276 6.57 -28.37 10.72
CA PHE A 276 5.22 -27.84 10.74
C PHE A 276 4.31 -28.95 10.21
N ARG A 277 3.62 -29.66 11.11
CA ARG A 277 2.52 -30.57 10.75
C ARG A 277 1.19 -29.82 10.89
N PRO A 278 0.22 -30.10 9.99
CA PRO A 278 -0.99 -29.30 9.79
C PRO A 278 -1.90 -29.20 11.02
#